data_AF-A0A8W8K2L5-F1
#
_entry.id   AF-A0A8W8K2L5-F1
#
_cell.length_a   1.000
_cell.length_b   1.000
_cell.length_c   1.000
_cell.angle_alpha   90.00
_cell.angle_beta   90.00
_cell.angle_gamma   90.00
#
_symmetry.space_group_name_H-M   'P 1'
#
loop_
_entity.id
_entity.type
_entity.pdbx_description
1 polymer ?
#
loop_
_entity_poly.entity_id
_entity_poly.type
_entity_poly.pdbx_seq_one_letter_code
_entity_poly.pdbx_strand_id
1 'polypeptide(L)'
;MLRNSQCEGIHITEQISDITALLFADDLLMISDTVNGLQKKLNVLQKYCLKWNLSVNMDKSKVVVFKRGGAIAGTEKWMFNGKPMDVESYYKYLGTTFSCRLKWTQCCKLLALQARKALNMLKHSLKILNNRDPKVCFKLFDSIIVPILTYGAEVWGTDINEEIEAVQNDFCKWILGISKKATNIMARGECGRLPLNVIYMIKPVKYWLKIQNMETTRYPRQCFEMLYNLDLCSNRSTPNWVSKLKSVLNHYGFGDVWLSGGPGDPKVFMSELNQRVRDCALQDWNSKLDNSPKCAFYVMFKKQLACESYLTFLSYPLKQALASFRCVLRSFEENQENIIHVTFTISKNVLQSYRWNRTKEVDRTVNATNRSGTESSDRGPSQYRIHNESQRMPILITKPRNQKKQHEKIRS
;
A
#
# COMPACT_ATOMS: atom_id res chain seq x y z
N MET A 1 -15.12 32.07 12.51
CA MET A 1 -16.19 31.61 13.42
C MET A 1 -15.64 31.03 14.71
N LEU A 2 -14.94 29.88 14.67
CA LEU A 2 -14.41 29.24 15.89
C LEU A 2 -13.54 30.20 16.74
N ARG A 3 -12.63 30.93 16.09
CA ARG A 3 -11.82 31.99 16.74
C ARG A 3 -12.69 33.09 17.35
N ASN A 4 -13.68 33.60 16.61
CA ASN A 4 -14.59 34.65 17.09
C ASN A 4 -15.46 34.19 18.27
N SER A 5 -15.68 32.88 18.44
CA SER A 5 -16.43 32.30 19.56
C SER A 5 -15.53 31.88 20.73
N GLN A 6 -14.26 32.33 20.75
CA GLN A 6 -13.28 32.01 21.78
C GLN A 6 -13.18 30.50 22.03
N CYS A 7 -13.19 29.72 20.94
CA CYS A 7 -12.89 28.29 21.01
C CYS A 7 -11.38 28.10 20.92
N GLU A 8 -10.76 27.73 22.03
CA GLU A 8 -9.36 27.29 22.07
C GLU A 8 -9.18 26.02 21.25
N GLY A 9 -8.13 25.94 20.45
CA GLY A 9 -7.66 24.71 19.84
C GLY A 9 -6.33 24.25 20.41
N ILE A 10 -5.62 23.46 19.62
CA ILE A 10 -4.40 22.80 20.08
C ILE A 10 -3.20 23.63 19.67
N HIS A 11 -2.32 23.88 20.64
CA HIS A 11 -1.04 24.53 20.43
C HIS A 11 0.01 23.53 19.96
N ILE A 12 0.69 23.83 18.85
CA ILE A 12 1.86 23.03 18.40
C ILE A 12 3.12 23.47 19.16
N THR A 13 3.31 24.78 19.35
CA THR A 13 4.44 25.35 20.09
C THR A 13 3.94 26.40 21.08
N GLU A 14 4.73 26.65 22.14
CA GLU A 14 4.45 27.72 23.11
C GLU A 14 4.50 29.10 22.44
N GLN A 15 5.29 29.27 21.38
CA GLN A 15 5.45 30.54 20.70
C GLN A 15 4.37 30.85 19.66
N ILE A 16 3.76 29.88 18.95
CA ILE A 16 2.59 30.11 18.05
C ILE A 16 1.94 28.79 17.58
N SER A 17 0.61 28.87 17.45
CA SER A 17 -0.32 28.24 16.51
C SER A 17 -1.43 27.43 17.19
N ASP A 18 -2.54 28.13 17.47
CA ASP A 18 -3.81 27.51 17.83
C ASP A 18 -4.47 26.89 16.58
N ILE A 19 -4.42 25.55 16.49
CA ILE A 19 -5.17 24.79 15.49
C ILE A 19 -6.56 24.48 16.04
N THR A 20 -7.53 25.28 15.61
CA THR A 20 -8.94 25.07 15.95
C THR A 20 -9.60 24.02 15.06
N ALA A 21 -9.23 23.98 13.77
CA ALA A 21 -9.79 23.07 12.77
C ALA A 21 -8.90 22.95 11.52
N LEU A 22 -8.97 21.81 10.83
CA LEU A 22 -8.40 21.57 9.51
C LEU A 22 -9.53 21.35 8.51
N LEU A 23 -9.47 22.03 7.36
CA LEU A 23 -10.47 21.92 6.31
C LEU A 23 -9.85 21.36 5.03
N PHE A 24 -10.53 20.40 4.41
CA PHE A 24 -10.17 19.88 3.11
C PHE A 24 -11.43 19.55 2.30
N ALA A 25 -11.74 20.37 1.28
CA ALA A 25 -13.01 20.30 0.57
C ALA A 25 -14.21 20.30 1.55
N ASP A 26 -15.01 19.24 1.56
CA ASP A 26 -16.10 19.04 2.50
C ASP A 26 -15.66 18.57 3.89
N ASP A 27 -14.44 18.05 4.03
CA ASP A 27 -13.90 17.47 5.25
C ASP A 27 -13.54 18.55 6.26
N LEU A 28 -14.22 18.57 7.41
CA LEU A 28 -13.91 19.41 8.56
C LEU A 28 -13.43 18.53 9.71
N LEU A 29 -12.19 18.75 10.14
CA LEU A 29 -11.60 18.12 11.32
C LEU A 29 -11.45 19.16 12.41
N MET A 30 -12.06 18.92 13.58
CA MET A 30 -11.94 19.76 14.77
C MET A 30 -11.15 19.00 15.83
N ILE A 31 -10.23 19.69 16.51
CA ILE A 31 -9.36 19.08 17.53
C ILE A 31 -9.50 19.86 18.83
N SER A 32 -9.44 19.19 19.97
CA SER A 32 -9.58 19.79 21.30
C SER A 32 -8.93 18.88 22.33
N ASP A 33 -8.30 19.47 23.35
CA ASP A 33 -7.70 18.72 24.46
C ASP A 33 -8.72 18.33 25.55
N THR A 34 -9.91 18.93 25.52
CA THR A 34 -10.98 18.65 26.48
C THR A 34 -12.31 18.29 25.82
N VAL A 35 -13.12 17.49 26.52
CA VAL A 35 -14.49 17.11 26.12
C VAL A 35 -15.35 18.36 25.91
N ASN A 36 -15.34 19.28 26.89
CA ASN A 36 -16.10 20.52 26.84
C ASN A 36 -15.64 21.45 25.71
N GLY A 37 -14.33 21.53 25.46
CA GLY A 37 -13.77 22.29 24.34
C GLY A 37 -14.29 21.81 23.00
N LEU A 38 -14.35 20.49 22.78
CA LEU A 38 -14.89 19.93 21.54
C LEU A 38 -16.41 20.17 21.44
N GLN A 39 -17.15 20.00 22.55
CA GLN A 39 -18.60 20.27 22.56
C GLN A 39 -18.91 21.74 22.26
N LYS A 40 -18.12 22.69 22.79
CA LYS A 40 -18.24 24.12 22.47
C LYS A 40 -18.06 24.36 20.96
N LYS A 41 -17.07 23.71 20.34
CA LYS A 41 -16.83 23.79 18.89
C LYS A 41 -17.99 23.19 18.08
N LEU A 42 -18.55 22.07 18.51
CA LEU A 42 -19.73 21.44 17.89
C LEU A 42 -20.95 22.36 17.96
N ASN A 43 -21.20 23.01 19.10
CA ASN A 43 -22.31 23.96 19.24
C ASN A 43 -22.14 25.17 18.33
N VAL A 44 -20.91 25.66 18.18
CA VAL A 44 -20.57 26.75 17.25
C VAL A 44 -20.80 26.26 15.81
N LEU A 45 -20.32 25.08 15.44
CA LEU A 45 -20.58 24.49 14.12
C LEU A 45 -22.08 24.33 13.84
N GLN A 46 -22.88 23.90 14.82
CA GLN A 46 -24.34 23.77 14.68
C GLN A 46 -24.98 25.12 14.32
N LYS A 47 -24.62 26.21 15.02
CA LYS A 47 -25.11 27.56 14.70
C LYS A 47 -24.72 27.99 13.29
N TYR A 48 -23.52 27.63 12.83
CA TYR A 48 -23.06 27.90 11.47
C TYR A 48 -23.93 27.18 10.45
N CYS A 49 -24.12 25.87 10.66
CA CYS A 49 -24.90 25.03 9.78
C CYS A 49 -26.34 25.53 9.67
N LEU A 50 -26.96 25.92 10.79
CA LEU A 50 -28.30 26.52 10.79
C LEU A 50 -28.35 27.84 9.99
N LYS A 51 -27.38 28.74 10.22
CA LYS A 51 -27.33 30.03 9.52
C LYS A 51 -27.23 29.88 8.00
N TRP A 52 -26.46 28.90 7.54
CA TRP A 52 -26.20 28.68 6.11
C TRP A 52 -27.04 27.56 5.49
N ASN A 53 -28.03 27.04 6.22
CA ASN A 53 -28.89 25.94 5.82
C ASN A 53 -28.11 24.69 5.34
N LEU A 54 -27.13 24.28 6.14
CA LEU A 54 -26.24 23.14 5.90
C LEU A 54 -26.60 21.99 6.82
N SER A 55 -26.48 20.75 6.34
CA SER A 55 -26.80 19.55 7.11
C SER A 55 -25.59 18.63 7.29
N VAL A 56 -25.24 18.33 8.53
CA VAL A 56 -24.14 17.41 8.84
C VAL A 56 -24.59 15.97 8.67
N ASN A 57 -23.79 15.17 7.96
CA ASN A 57 -24.08 13.74 7.77
C ASN A 57 -23.62 12.93 8.98
N MET A 58 -24.53 12.70 9.93
CA MET A 58 -24.28 12.01 11.20
C MET A 58 -23.81 10.55 11.08
N ASP A 59 -23.99 9.91 9.93
CA ASP A 59 -23.47 8.54 9.73
C ASP A 59 -21.98 8.55 9.44
N LYS A 60 -21.52 9.61 8.77
CA LYS A 60 -20.09 9.82 8.55
C LYS A 60 -19.49 10.25 9.88
N SER A 61 -19.95 11.36 10.45
CA SER A 61 -20.32 11.52 11.87
C SER A 61 -19.57 11.06 13.14
N LYS A 62 -18.35 10.52 13.18
CA LYS A 62 -17.60 10.06 14.38
C LYS A 62 -16.62 11.03 15.05
N VAL A 63 -16.46 10.83 16.36
CA VAL A 63 -15.41 11.38 17.22
C VAL A 63 -14.34 10.32 17.47
N VAL A 64 -13.06 10.73 17.55
CA VAL A 64 -11.96 9.85 17.94
C VAL A 64 -11.25 10.46 19.15
N VAL A 65 -11.10 9.67 20.21
CA VAL A 65 -10.41 10.09 21.42
C VAL A 65 -9.01 9.49 21.43
N PHE A 66 -7.98 10.35 21.37
CA PHE A 66 -6.59 9.90 21.43
C PHE A 66 -6.12 9.76 22.88
N LYS A 67 -5.70 8.55 23.26
CA LYS A 67 -5.22 8.25 24.63
C LYS A 67 -4.26 7.08 24.67
N ARG A 68 -3.47 7.01 25.74
CA ARG A 68 -2.43 5.97 25.95
C ARG A 68 -2.99 4.61 26.39
N GLY A 69 -4.28 4.52 26.73
CA GLY A 69 -4.93 3.27 27.14
C GLY A 69 -6.30 3.51 27.79
N GLY A 70 -6.92 2.45 28.31
CA GLY A 70 -8.18 2.51 29.06
C GLY A 70 -9.45 2.55 28.19
N ALA A 71 -10.58 2.23 28.81
CA ALA A 71 -11.91 2.35 28.21
C ALA A 71 -12.32 3.82 28.07
N ILE A 72 -13.22 4.12 27.13
CA ILE A 72 -13.85 5.46 26.99
C ILE A 72 -14.62 5.76 28.27
N ALA A 73 -14.33 6.91 28.88
CA ALA A 73 -15.00 7.31 30.11
C ALA A 73 -16.46 7.64 29.82
N GLY A 74 -17.37 7.43 30.79
CA GLY A 74 -18.79 7.75 30.62
C GLY A 74 -19.07 9.23 30.31
N THR A 75 -18.12 10.12 30.63
CA THR A 75 -18.12 11.56 30.38
C THR A 75 -17.62 11.95 28.99
N GLU A 76 -16.95 11.05 28.27
CA GLU A 76 -16.44 11.27 26.90
C GLU A 76 -17.59 11.06 25.88
N LYS A 77 -18.58 11.94 25.95
CA LYS A 77 -19.77 11.92 25.09
C LYS A 77 -19.98 13.28 24.46
N TRP A 78 -20.36 13.27 23.19
CA TRP A 78 -20.59 14.48 22.42
C TRP A 78 -21.95 14.41 21.73
N MET A 79 -22.58 15.57 21.62
CA MET A 79 -23.89 15.75 21.01
C MET A 79 -23.77 16.73 19.86
N PHE A 80 -24.44 16.44 18.74
CA PHE A 80 -24.61 17.38 17.65
C PHE A 80 -26.09 17.48 17.29
N ASN A 81 -26.65 18.69 17.37
CA ASN A 81 -28.07 18.94 17.13
C ASN A 81 -29.01 18.02 17.97
N GLY A 82 -28.67 17.85 19.25
CA GLY A 82 -29.44 17.01 20.18
C GLY A 82 -29.28 15.49 19.97
N LYS A 83 -28.48 15.04 18.99
CA LYS A 83 -28.20 13.62 18.73
C LYS A 83 -26.81 13.22 19.22
N PRO A 84 -26.63 12.04 19.82
CA PRO A 84 -25.32 11.55 20.23
C PRO A 84 -24.44 11.29 19.01
N MET A 85 -23.15 11.59 19.15
CA MET A 85 -22.13 11.25 18.16
C MET A 85 -21.46 9.93 18.52
N ASP A 86 -21.20 9.12 17.50
CA ASP A 86 -20.51 7.86 17.68
C ASP A 86 -19.01 8.09 17.94
N VAL A 87 -18.46 7.37 18.91
CA VAL A 87 -17.03 7.43 19.24
C VAL A 87 -16.34 6.18 18.73
N GLU A 88 -15.33 6.34 17.88
CA GLU A 88 -14.65 5.24 17.20
C GLU A 88 -13.19 5.13 17.61
N SER A 89 -12.67 3.90 17.66
CA SER A 89 -11.25 3.63 17.89
C SER A 89 -10.39 3.82 16.64
N TYR A 90 -11.01 3.78 15.46
CA TYR A 90 -10.33 3.91 14.17
C TYR A 90 -11.12 4.82 13.24
N TYR A 91 -10.41 5.62 12.46
CA TYR A 91 -11.06 6.60 11.60
C TYR A 91 -10.25 6.86 10.34
N LYS A 92 -10.92 6.88 9.17
CA LYS A 92 -10.27 7.16 7.88
C LYS A 92 -10.37 8.65 7.54
N TYR A 93 -9.24 9.34 7.51
CA TYR A 93 -9.13 10.75 7.11
C TYR A 93 -8.19 10.87 5.90
N LEU A 94 -8.65 11.52 4.83
CA LEU A 94 -7.90 11.72 3.58
C LEU A 94 -7.20 10.44 3.06
N GLY A 95 -7.90 9.31 3.13
CA GLY A 95 -7.38 8.02 2.68
C GLY A 95 -6.57 7.23 3.72
N THR A 96 -6.13 7.85 4.81
CA THR A 96 -5.30 7.23 5.86
C THR A 96 -6.13 6.88 7.08
N THR A 97 -5.97 5.67 7.63
CA THR A 97 -6.69 5.26 8.84
C THR A 97 -5.87 5.54 10.10
N PHE A 98 -6.39 6.42 10.93
CA PHE A 98 -5.86 6.74 12.24
C PHE A 98 -6.43 5.79 13.29
N SER A 99 -5.61 5.42 14.26
CA SER A 99 -6.03 4.73 15.48
C SER A 99 -6.01 5.72 16.64
N CYS A 100 -6.89 5.55 17.62
CA CYS A 100 -6.84 6.27 18.90
C CYS A 100 -5.49 6.18 19.63
N ARG A 101 -4.67 5.17 19.31
CA ARG A 101 -3.30 4.99 19.85
C ARG A 101 -2.19 5.41 18.87
N LEU A 102 -2.56 5.99 17.73
CA LEU A 102 -1.64 6.42 16.66
C LEU A 102 -0.70 5.31 16.15
N LYS A 103 -1.14 4.05 16.19
CA LYS A 103 -0.46 2.92 15.56
C LYS A 103 -0.93 2.74 14.11
N TRP A 104 0.00 2.50 13.21
CA TRP A 104 -0.28 2.34 11.77
C TRP A 104 -0.64 0.90 11.34
N THR A 105 -0.69 -0.05 12.27
CA THR A 105 -1.00 -1.45 11.99
C THR A 105 -2.35 -1.61 11.26
N GLN A 106 -3.39 -0.93 11.75
CA GLN A 106 -4.71 -1.00 11.13
C GLN A 106 -4.74 -0.30 9.76
N CYS A 107 -4.01 0.82 9.62
CA CYS A 107 -3.85 1.51 8.34
C CYS A 107 -3.26 0.57 7.29
N CYS A 108 -2.14 -0.08 7.61
CA CYS A 108 -1.46 -0.98 6.69
C CYS A 108 -2.30 -2.22 6.35
N LYS A 109 -3.05 -2.77 7.31
CA LYS A 109 -4.04 -3.84 7.06
C LYS A 109 -5.10 -3.43 6.05
N LEU A 110 -5.65 -2.23 6.18
CA LEU A 110 -6.67 -1.72 5.26
C LEU A 110 -6.10 -1.40 3.87
N LEU A 111 -4.89 -0.85 3.79
CA LEU A 111 -4.17 -0.65 2.51
C LEU A 111 -3.91 -2.00 1.83
N ALA A 112 -3.43 -2.99 2.57
CA ALA A 112 -3.20 -4.35 2.06
C ALA A 112 -4.52 -4.99 1.58
N LEU A 113 -5.63 -4.82 2.30
CA LEU A 113 -6.94 -5.31 1.88
C LEU A 113 -7.41 -4.65 0.57
N GLN A 114 -7.28 -3.32 0.46
CA GLN A 114 -7.62 -2.60 -0.76
C GLN A 114 -6.75 -3.04 -1.94
N ALA A 115 -5.44 -3.18 -1.71
CA ALA A 115 -4.50 -3.67 -2.69
C ALA A 115 -4.81 -5.12 -3.12
N ARG A 116 -5.20 -6.01 -2.20
CA ARG A 116 -5.61 -7.39 -2.55
C ARG A 116 -6.86 -7.42 -3.42
N LYS A 117 -7.84 -6.54 -3.19
CA LYS A 117 -9.01 -6.42 -4.07
C LYS A 117 -8.60 -6.04 -5.49
N ALA A 118 -7.79 -4.99 -5.63
CA ALA A 118 -7.27 -4.57 -6.94
C ALA A 118 -6.40 -5.66 -7.59
N LEU A 119 -5.58 -6.35 -6.79
CA LEU A 119 -4.73 -7.45 -7.24
C LEU A 119 -5.55 -8.62 -7.78
N ASN A 120 -6.66 -8.98 -7.12
CA ASN A 120 -7.52 -10.07 -7.59
C ASN A 120 -8.19 -9.71 -8.93
N MET A 121 -8.62 -8.46 -9.11
CA MET A 121 -9.13 -7.97 -10.39
C MET A 121 -8.06 -8.01 -11.49
N LEU A 122 -6.82 -7.61 -11.15
CA LEU A 122 -5.67 -7.69 -12.06
C LEU A 122 -5.38 -9.15 -12.45
N LYS A 123 -5.31 -10.06 -11.47
CA LYS A 123 -5.10 -11.50 -11.69
C LYS A 123 -6.19 -12.10 -12.58
N HIS A 124 -7.44 -11.71 -12.37
CA HIS A 124 -8.57 -12.15 -13.20
C HIS A 124 -8.42 -11.67 -14.65
N SER A 125 -8.12 -10.39 -14.84
CA SER A 125 -7.93 -9.79 -16.18
C SER A 125 -6.77 -10.44 -16.94
N LEU A 126 -5.64 -10.67 -16.27
CA LEU A 126 -4.47 -11.35 -16.85
C LEU A 126 -4.77 -12.80 -17.24
N LYS A 127 -5.60 -13.50 -16.47
CA LYS A 127 -6.05 -14.86 -16.83
C LYS A 127 -6.92 -14.85 -18.09
N ILE A 128 -7.86 -13.92 -18.21
CA ILE A 128 -8.73 -13.80 -19.39
C ILE A 128 -7.90 -13.54 -20.65
N LEU A 129 -6.93 -12.63 -20.56
CA LEU A 129 -6.04 -12.30 -21.67
C LEU A 129 -5.00 -13.39 -21.97
N ASN A 130 -4.99 -14.47 -21.18
CA ASN A 130 -3.97 -15.52 -21.19
C ASN A 130 -2.53 -14.97 -21.17
N ASN A 131 -2.34 -13.79 -20.56
CA ASN A 131 -1.05 -13.13 -20.49
C ASN A 131 -0.45 -13.31 -19.10
N ARG A 132 0.59 -14.13 -19.02
CA ARG A 132 1.39 -14.35 -17.81
C ARG A 132 2.88 -14.07 -18.06
N ASP A 133 3.19 -13.13 -18.95
CA ASP A 133 4.55 -12.62 -19.05
C ASP A 133 4.91 -11.92 -17.73
N PRO A 134 5.94 -12.39 -16.99
CA PRO A 134 6.37 -11.76 -15.75
C PRO A 134 6.67 -10.28 -15.90
N LYS A 135 7.24 -9.85 -17.05
CA LYS A 135 7.58 -8.44 -17.28
C LYS A 135 6.34 -7.55 -17.27
N VAL A 136 5.30 -7.97 -17.99
CA VAL A 136 4.01 -7.27 -18.03
C VAL A 136 3.34 -7.32 -16.65
N CYS A 137 3.32 -8.49 -16.01
CA CYS A 137 2.71 -8.68 -14.70
C CYS A 137 3.34 -7.77 -13.63
N PHE A 138 4.67 -7.70 -13.56
CA PHE A 138 5.36 -6.84 -12.59
C PHE A 138 5.20 -5.36 -12.92
N LYS A 139 5.23 -4.97 -14.20
CA LYS A 139 4.96 -3.58 -14.59
C LYS A 139 3.56 -3.12 -14.15
N LEU A 140 2.54 -3.97 -14.32
CA LEU A 140 1.18 -3.68 -13.86
C LEU A 140 1.07 -3.67 -12.34
N PHE A 141 1.74 -4.59 -11.64
CA PHE A 141 1.79 -4.59 -10.19
C PHE A 141 2.42 -3.30 -9.64
N ASP A 142 3.55 -2.88 -10.20
CA ASP A 142 4.26 -1.66 -9.79
C ASP A 142 3.46 -0.40 -10.11
N SER A 143 2.69 -0.39 -11.19
CA SER A 143 1.91 0.77 -11.62
C SER A 143 0.56 0.89 -10.90
N ILE A 144 -0.05 -0.23 -10.48
CA ILE A 144 -1.42 -0.25 -9.93
C ILE A 144 -1.42 -0.57 -8.43
N ILE A 145 -0.65 -1.56 -8.00
CA ILE A 145 -0.74 -2.12 -6.65
C ILE A 145 0.20 -1.42 -5.68
N VAL A 146 1.45 -1.15 -6.08
CA VAL A 146 2.44 -0.46 -5.23
C VAL A 146 1.96 0.94 -4.79
N PRO A 147 1.32 1.77 -5.63
CA PRO A 147 0.79 3.06 -5.18
C PRO A 147 -0.29 2.95 -4.10
N ILE A 148 -1.15 1.92 -4.17
CA ILE A 148 -2.15 1.64 -3.13
C ILE A 148 -1.45 1.24 -1.83
N LEU A 149 -0.47 0.35 -1.91
CA LEU A 149 0.26 -0.16 -0.75
C LEU A 149 1.11 0.90 -0.05
N THR A 150 1.64 1.86 -0.80
CA THR A 150 2.59 2.88 -0.29
C THR A 150 1.94 4.23 -0.04
N TYR A 151 0.62 4.32 -0.08
CA TYR A 151 -0.11 5.55 0.20
C TYR A 151 0.10 6.03 1.64
N GLY A 152 0.62 7.24 1.82
CA GLY A 152 0.90 7.83 3.14
C GLY A 152 2.15 7.29 3.84
N ALA A 153 2.99 6.51 3.14
CA ALA A 153 4.21 5.94 3.71
C ALA A 153 5.23 7.00 4.17
N GLU A 154 5.08 8.25 3.77
CA GLU A 154 5.82 9.39 4.32
C GLU A 154 5.64 9.49 5.85
N VAL A 155 4.50 9.05 6.38
CA VAL A 155 4.16 9.09 7.81
C VAL A 155 4.32 7.72 8.48
N TRP A 156 3.84 6.64 7.86
CA TRP A 156 3.87 5.31 8.48
C TRP A 156 5.05 4.42 8.08
N GLY A 157 5.77 4.76 7.01
CA GLY A 157 6.76 3.91 6.34
C GLY A 157 8.11 3.77 7.06
N THR A 158 8.19 4.07 8.35
CA THR A 158 9.43 3.94 9.14
C THR A 158 9.67 2.52 9.65
N ASP A 159 8.64 1.67 9.67
CA ASP A 159 8.69 0.31 10.20
C ASP A 159 8.39 -0.71 9.09
N ILE A 160 8.97 -1.92 9.18
CA ILE A 160 8.62 -3.02 8.26
C ILE A 160 7.19 -3.47 8.54
N ASN A 161 6.37 -3.57 7.49
CA ASN A 161 4.99 -4.01 7.61
C ASN A 161 4.71 -5.33 6.86
N GLU A 162 4.52 -6.41 7.62
CA GLU A 162 4.32 -7.76 7.06
C GLU A 162 3.07 -7.87 6.19
N GLU A 163 2.00 -7.14 6.51
CA GLU A 163 0.75 -7.17 5.73
C GLU A 163 0.95 -6.61 4.32
N ILE A 164 1.77 -5.56 4.21
CA ILE A 164 2.15 -4.95 2.93
C ILE A 164 3.03 -5.90 2.13
N GLU A 165 4.07 -6.47 2.77
CA GLU A 165 4.97 -7.45 2.13
C GLU A 165 4.23 -8.70 1.66
N ALA A 166 3.24 -9.16 2.42
CA ALA A 166 2.43 -10.33 2.10
C ALA A 166 1.70 -10.18 0.75
N VAL A 167 1.27 -8.99 0.37
CA VAL A 167 0.61 -8.75 -0.93
C VAL A 167 1.55 -9.03 -2.09
N GLN A 168 2.81 -8.59 -2.01
CA GLN A 168 3.82 -8.90 -3.03
C GLN A 168 4.16 -10.39 -3.05
N ASN A 169 4.29 -11.01 -1.87
CA ASN A 169 4.59 -12.45 -1.76
C ASN A 169 3.48 -13.30 -2.41
N ASP A 170 2.21 -12.97 -2.15
CA ASP A 170 1.04 -13.61 -2.75
C ASP A 170 0.98 -13.42 -4.27
N PHE A 171 1.51 -12.30 -4.77
CA PHE A 171 1.60 -12.05 -6.21
C PHE A 171 2.71 -12.88 -6.86
N CYS A 172 3.91 -12.89 -6.27
CA CYS A 172 5.04 -13.69 -6.76
C CYS A 172 4.67 -15.19 -6.83
N LYS A 173 4.09 -15.73 -5.75
CA LYS A 173 3.63 -17.14 -5.73
C LYS A 173 2.57 -17.43 -6.79
N TRP A 174 1.70 -16.47 -7.07
CA TRP A 174 0.68 -16.61 -8.11
C TRP A 174 1.28 -16.62 -9.52
N ILE A 175 2.27 -15.78 -9.80
CA ILE A 175 3.00 -15.79 -11.09
C ILE A 175 3.66 -17.16 -11.29
N LEU A 176 4.32 -17.66 -10.25
CA LEU A 176 5.04 -18.95 -10.28
C LEU A 176 4.10 -20.17 -10.30
N GLY A 177 2.83 -20.01 -9.90
CA GLY A 177 1.89 -21.11 -9.78
C GLY A 177 2.18 -22.07 -8.61
N ILE A 178 2.96 -21.63 -7.62
CA ILE A 178 3.37 -22.46 -6.48
C ILE A 178 2.41 -22.31 -5.29
N SER A 179 2.52 -23.24 -4.33
CA SER A 179 1.71 -23.24 -3.11
C SER A 179 1.82 -21.93 -2.33
N LYS A 180 0.71 -21.48 -1.73
CA LYS A 180 0.71 -20.36 -0.77
C LYS A 180 1.63 -20.61 0.43
N LYS A 181 1.93 -21.88 0.76
CA LYS A 181 2.85 -22.27 1.84
C LYS A 181 4.33 -22.20 1.45
N ALA A 182 4.65 -21.99 0.17
CA ALA A 182 6.04 -21.90 -0.30
C ALA A 182 6.78 -20.74 0.38
N THR A 183 8.09 -20.88 0.52
CA THR A 183 8.94 -19.90 1.22
C THR A 183 8.95 -18.57 0.47
N ASN A 184 8.55 -17.49 1.16
CA ASN A 184 8.41 -16.15 0.55
C ASN A 184 9.70 -15.64 -0.09
N ILE A 185 10.85 -15.90 0.53
CA ILE A 185 12.16 -15.43 0.05
C ILE A 185 12.53 -16.05 -1.31
N MET A 186 12.24 -17.33 -1.51
CA MET A 186 12.47 -18.04 -2.77
C MET A 186 11.50 -17.57 -3.85
N ALA A 187 10.22 -17.40 -3.50
CA ALA A 187 9.22 -16.91 -4.44
C ALA A 187 9.58 -15.52 -4.97
N ARG A 188 10.06 -14.62 -4.09
CA ARG A 188 10.62 -13.32 -4.49
C ARG A 188 11.92 -13.47 -5.28
N GLY A 189 12.77 -14.41 -4.88
CA GLY A 189 14.03 -14.77 -5.56
C GLY A 189 13.83 -15.11 -7.03
N GLU A 190 12.96 -16.07 -7.33
CA GLU A 190 12.63 -16.49 -8.71
C GLU A 190 12.07 -15.34 -9.55
N CYS A 191 11.31 -14.46 -8.90
CA CYS A 191 10.73 -13.28 -9.53
C CYS A 191 11.73 -12.11 -9.68
N GLY A 192 12.92 -12.19 -9.08
CA GLY A 192 13.88 -11.09 -9.04
C GLY A 192 13.39 -9.86 -8.28
N ARG A 193 12.59 -10.05 -7.22
CA ARG A 193 11.92 -8.96 -6.49
C ARG A 193 12.56 -8.76 -5.12
N LEU A 194 12.90 -7.51 -4.82
CA LEU A 194 13.21 -7.08 -3.46
C LEU A 194 11.91 -6.89 -2.64
N PRO A 195 11.97 -6.97 -1.30
CA PRO A 195 10.84 -6.58 -0.44
C PRO A 195 10.36 -5.15 -0.72
N LEU A 196 9.09 -4.85 -0.45
CA LEU A 196 8.51 -3.52 -0.71
C LEU A 196 9.05 -2.42 0.22
N ASN A 197 9.62 -2.79 1.37
CA ASN A 197 10.26 -1.86 2.30
C ASN A 197 11.37 -1.03 1.63
N VAL A 198 12.05 -1.58 0.63
CA VAL A 198 13.05 -0.84 -0.17
C VAL A 198 12.44 0.31 -0.97
N ILE A 199 11.12 0.43 -1.04
CA ILE A 199 10.40 1.51 -1.71
C ILE A 199 9.82 2.47 -0.66
N TYR A 200 9.08 1.94 0.32
CA TYR A 200 8.35 2.81 1.25
C TYR A 200 9.23 3.43 2.35
N MET A 201 10.34 2.82 2.74
CA MET A 201 11.21 3.36 3.80
C MET A 201 11.99 4.62 3.40
N ILE A 202 12.13 4.86 2.10
CA ILE A 202 12.76 6.08 1.57
C ILE A 202 11.81 7.29 1.67
N LYS A 203 10.49 7.05 1.67
CA LYS A 203 9.48 8.13 1.64
C LYS A 203 9.52 9.04 2.87
N PRO A 204 9.62 8.53 4.13
CA PRO A 204 9.83 9.37 5.30
C PRO A 204 11.06 10.27 5.19
N VAL A 205 12.19 9.74 4.70
CA VAL A 205 13.43 10.52 4.54
C VAL A 205 13.25 11.62 3.49
N LYS A 206 12.66 11.29 2.34
CA LYS A 206 12.32 12.30 1.32
C LYS A 206 11.39 13.38 1.86
N TYR A 207 10.42 13.00 2.69
CA TYR A 207 9.49 13.94 3.32
C TYR A 207 10.19 14.83 4.35
N TRP A 208 11.09 14.27 5.16
CA TRP A 208 11.93 15.03 6.08
C TRP A 208 12.76 16.10 5.35
N LEU A 209 13.48 15.73 4.28
CA LEU A 209 14.23 16.72 3.48
C LEU A 209 13.34 17.82 2.92
N LYS A 210 12.09 17.48 2.54
CA LYS A 210 11.11 18.48 2.11
C LYS A 210 10.71 19.40 3.27
N ILE A 211 10.44 18.85 4.47
CA ILE A 211 10.10 19.62 5.67
C ILE A 211 11.23 20.55 6.07
N GLN A 212 12.49 20.12 5.94
CA GLN A 212 13.65 20.97 6.23
C GLN A 212 13.65 22.28 5.43
N ASN A 213 13.18 22.22 4.19
CA ASN A 213 13.10 23.35 3.28
C ASN A 213 11.76 24.12 3.34
N MET A 214 10.86 23.77 4.26
CA MET A 214 9.60 24.53 4.44
C MET A 214 9.81 25.71 5.38
N GLU A 215 9.08 26.80 5.13
CA GLU A 215 8.99 27.93 6.06
C GLU A 215 8.52 27.50 7.46
N THR A 216 9.05 28.14 8.50
CA THR A 216 8.72 27.90 9.91
C THR A 216 7.28 28.24 10.27
N THR A 217 6.57 28.99 9.42
CA THR A 217 5.14 29.30 9.55
C THR A 217 4.23 28.12 9.19
N ARG A 218 4.76 27.11 8.48
CA ARG A 218 4.00 25.98 7.96
C ARG A 218 3.79 24.93 9.06
N TYR A 219 2.56 24.46 9.25
CA TYR A 219 2.25 23.44 10.25
C TYR A 219 3.13 22.17 10.18
N PRO A 220 3.46 21.59 9.01
CA PRO A 220 4.37 20.45 8.96
C PRO A 220 5.75 20.72 9.55
N ARG A 221 6.29 21.94 9.35
CA ARG A 221 7.58 22.37 9.89
C ARG A 221 7.50 22.54 11.41
N GLN A 222 6.47 23.21 11.90
CA GLN A 222 6.24 23.40 13.34
C GLN A 222 6.04 22.07 14.08
N CYS A 223 5.22 21.16 13.52
CA CYS A 223 5.03 19.82 14.08
C CYS A 223 6.33 19.02 14.10
N PHE A 224 7.16 19.13 13.06
CA PHE A 224 8.46 18.48 13.02
C PHE A 224 9.39 19.03 14.11
N GLU A 225 9.51 20.35 14.25
CA GLU A 225 10.34 20.99 15.28
C GLU A 225 9.89 20.61 16.68
N MET A 226 8.57 20.61 16.94
CA MET A 226 8.00 20.12 18.19
C MET A 226 8.43 18.66 18.44
N LEU A 227 8.24 17.75 17.48
CA LEU A 227 8.62 16.34 17.61
C LEU A 227 10.13 16.14 17.78
N TYR A 228 10.94 16.98 17.16
CA TYR A 228 12.40 16.98 17.26
C TYR A 228 12.87 17.41 18.65
N ASN A 229 12.36 18.53 19.17
CA ASN A 229 12.64 18.98 20.54
C ASN A 229 12.20 17.95 21.58
N LEU A 230 11.02 17.36 21.35
CA LEU A 230 10.50 16.27 22.15
C LEU A 230 11.41 15.02 22.13
N ASP A 231 12.09 14.72 21.03
CA ASP A 231 13.09 13.63 20.93
C ASP A 231 14.36 13.95 21.74
N LEU A 232 14.85 15.20 21.66
CA LEU A 232 16.04 15.65 22.38
C LEU A 232 15.86 15.64 23.91
N CYS A 233 14.71 16.06 24.40
CA CYS A 233 14.49 16.27 25.84
C CYS A 233 14.07 15.00 26.60
N SER A 234 13.81 13.86 25.94
CA SER A 234 13.09 12.75 26.59
C SER A 234 13.89 11.45 26.67
N ASN A 235 14.04 10.91 27.89
CA ASN A 235 14.13 9.45 28.13
C ASN A 235 12.76 8.78 27.88
N ARG A 236 12.20 8.97 26.68
CA ARG A 236 10.83 8.56 26.38
C ARG A 236 10.74 7.04 26.23
N SER A 237 9.77 6.43 26.90
CA SER A 237 9.46 5.00 26.72
C SER A 237 8.88 4.68 25.32
N THR A 238 8.28 5.67 24.63
CA THR A 238 7.66 5.46 23.32
C THR A 238 8.29 6.34 22.23
N PRO A 239 8.83 5.76 21.14
CA PRO A 239 9.42 6.51 20.04
C PRO A 239 8.37 7.28 19.25
N ASN A 240 8.69 8.52 18.88
CA ASN A 240 7.85 9.35 18.01
C ASN A 240 8.29 9.21 16.53
N TRP A 241 7.67 9.94 15.61
CA TRP A 241 8.02 9.86 14.18
C TRP A 241 9.47 10.26 13.89
N VAL A 242 9.98 11.29 14.57
CA VAL A 242 11.39 11.75 14.48
C VAL A 242 12.34 10.68 15.00
N SER A 243 12.07 10.09 16.17
CA SER A 243 12.89 9.01 16.73
C SER A 243 13.01 7.82 15.76
N LYS A 244 11.88 7.45 15.12
CA LYS A 244 11.83 6.36 14.15
C LYS A 244 12.56 6.70 12.86
N LEU A 245 12.42 7.93 12.36
CA LEU A 245 13.15 8.41 11.19
C LEU A 245 14.67 8.38 11.43
N LYS A 246 15.13 8.84 12.60
CA LYS A 246 16.53 8.76 13.02
C LYS A 246 17.01 7.31 13.06
N SER A 247 16.20 6.39 13.60
CA SER A 247 16.49 4.95 13.59
C SER A 247 16.66 4.39 12.17
N VAL A 248 15.79 4.79 11.22
CA VAL A 248 15.92 4.40 9.81
C VAL A 248 17.25 4.88 9.21
N LEU A 249 17.63 6.15 9.43
CA LEU A 249 18.90 6.67 8.93
C LEU A 249 20.10 5.94 9.55
N ASN A 250 20.09 5.73 10.86
CA ASN A 250 21.13 4.99 11.57
C ASN A 250 21.26 3.54 11.05
N HIS A 251 20.14 2.87 10.82
CA HIS A 251 20.11 1.49 10.32
C HIS A 251 20.82 1.35 8.97
N TYR A 252 20.71 2.36 8.10
CA TYR A 252 21.39 2.37 6.80
C TYR A 252 22.74 3.09 6.81
N GLY A 253 23.26 3.48 7.98
CA GLY A 253 24.59 4.10 8.13
C GLY A 253 24.64 5.59 7.79
N PHE A 254 23.51 6.30 7.85
CA PHE A 254 23.40 7.74 7.59
C PHE A 254 23.11 8.54 8.87
N GLY A 255 23.61 8.08 10.02
CA GLY A 255 23.46 8.78 11.30
C GLY A 255 24.13 10.15 11.30
N ASP A 256 25.27 10.29 10.62
CA ASP A 256 25.99 11.56 10.54
C ASP A 256 25.20 12.63 9.79
N VAL A 257 24.46 12.23 8.75
CA VAL A 257 23.57 13.12 7.98
C VAL A 257 22.45 13.68 8.86
N TRP A 258 22.00 12.90 9.85
CA TRP A 258 21.05 13.39 10.85
C TRP A 258 21.70 14.41 11.79
N LEU A 259 22.91 14.12 12.27
CA LEU A 259 23.66 15.00 13.18
C LEU A 259 24.04 16.33 12.53
N SER A 260 24.34 16.33 11.22
CA SER A 260 24.61 17.55 10.46
C SER A 260 23.35 18.39 10.15
N GLY A 261 22.16 17.91 10.53
CA GLY A 261 20.89 18.59 10.26
C GLY A 261 20.40 18.44 8.81
N GLY A 262 21.07 17.63 8.00
CA GLY A 262 20.74 17.41 6.59
C GLY A 262 21.97 17.10 5.75
N PRO A 263 21.78 16.55 4.54
CA PRO A 263 22.86 16.30 3.59
C PRO A 263 23.32 17.60 2.92
N GLY A 264 24.56 17.63 2.44
CA GLY A 264 25.07 18.74 1.61
C GLY A 264 24.30 18.86 0.27
N ASP A 265 24.19 17.76 -0.48
CA ASP A 265 23.33 17.67 -1.68
C ASP A 265 22.20 16.63 -1.46
N PRO A 266 20.93 17.07 -1.34
CA PRO A 266 19.79 16.17 -1.18
C PRO A 266 19.59 15.17 -2.32
N LYS A 267 19.93 15.51 -3.57
CA LYS A 267 19.75 14.59 -4.72
C LYS A 267 20.76 13.47 -4.68
N VAL A 268 22.03 13.80 -4.46
CA VAL A 268 23.12 12.81 -4.34
C VAL A 268 22.84 11.89 -3.16
N PHE A 269 22.55 12.47 -1.99
CA PHE A 269 22.20 11.71 -0.79
C PHE A 269 21.03 10.74 -1.02
N MET A 270 19.95 11.18 -1.69
CA MET A 270 18.82 10.30 -1.98
C MET A 270 19.20 9.15 -2.93
N SER A 271 20.13 9.38 -3.87
CA SER A 271 20.67 8.31 -4.73
C SER A 271 21.46 7.29 -3.92
N GLU A 272 22.36 7.77 -3.04
CA GLU A 272 23.16 6.92 -2.15
C GLU A 272 22.29 6.12 -1.18
N LEU A 273 21.30 6.76 -0.56
CA LEU A 273 20.34 6.09 0.32
C LEU A 273 19.56 5.01 -0.43
N ASN A 274 19.04 5.32 -1.64
CA ASN A 274 18.33 4.33 -2.46
C ASN A 274 19.19 3.12 -2.77
N GLN A 275 20.47 3.35 -3.11
CA GLN A 275 21.41 2.28 -3.41
C GLN A 275 21.69 1.46 -2.15
N ARG A 276 22.02 2.12 -1.02
CA ARG A 276 22.32 1.47 0.26
C ARG A 276 21.16 0.62 0.77
N VAL A 277 19.94 1.12 0.70
CA VAL A 277 18.73 0.37 1.11
C VAL A 277 18.57 -0.90 0.26
N ARG A 278 18.83 -0.82 -1.05
CA ARG A 278 18.80 -1.99 -1.95
C ARG A 278 19.93 -2.97 -1.65
N ASP A 279 21.14 -2.48 -1.43
CA ASP A 279 22.31 -3.32 -1.13
C ASP A 279 22.11 -4.08 0.19
N CYS A 280 21.65 -3.39 1.24
CA CYS A 280 21.30 -4.04 2.50
C CYS A 280 20.19 -5.08 2.33
N ALA A 281 19.18 -4.80 1.50
CA ALA A 281 18.11 -5.76 1.22
C ALA A 281 18.60 -6.98 0.39
N LEU A 282 19.56 -6.79 -0.52
CA LEU A 282 20.23 -7.87 -1.25
C LEU A 282 21.09 -8.72 -0.32
N GLN A 283 21.84 -8.08 0.58
CA GLN A 283 22.65 -8.76 1.59
C GLN A 283 21.77 -9.56 2.56
N ASP A 284 20.67 -8.98 3.04
CA ASP A 284 19.67 -9.66 3.87
C ASP A 284 19.02 -10.84 3.13
N TRP A 285 18.75 -10.70 1.83
CA TRP A 285 18.26 -11.80 1.01
C TRP A 285 19.26 -12.96 0.93
N ASN A 286 20.53 -12.70 0.61
CA ASN A 286 21.58 -13.72 0.58
C ASN A 286 21.75 -14.38 1.96
N SER A 287 21.88 -13.57 3.01
CA SER A 287 22.02 -14.05 4.39
C SER A 287 20.87 -14.96 4.81
N LYS A 288 19.62 -14.60 4.50
CA LYS A 288 18.46 -15.43 4.82
C LYS A 288 18.38 -16.72 4.00
N LEU A 289 18.94 -16.74 2.79
CA LEU A 289 19.04 -17.97 2.01
C LEU A 289 20.09 -18.92 2.60
N ASP A 290 21.27 -18.40 2.95
CA ASP A 290 22.37 -19.23 3.47
C ASP A 290 22.06 -19.77 4.87
N ASN A 291 21.40 -18.97 5.71
CA ASN A 291 21.09 -19.35 7.09
C ASN A 291 19.83 -20.23 7.23
N SER A 292 19.07 -20.45 6.15
CA SER A 292 17.82 -21.21 6.23
C SER A 292 17.99 -22.63 5.68
N PRO A 293 17.79 -23.69 6.48
CA PRO A 293 17.88 -25.07 5.98
C PRO A 293 16.82 -25.36 4.92
N LYS A 294 15.68 -24.64 4.94
CA LYS A 294 14.64 -24.72 3.91
C LYS A 294 15.15 -24.28 2.54
N CYS A 295 16.22 -23.47 2.49
CA CYS A 295 16.77 -22.88 1.28
C CYS A 295 18.03 -23.59 0.75
N ALA A 296 18.55 -24.61 1.45
CA ALA A 296 19.75 -25.32 1.04
C ALA A 296 19.68 -25.82 -0.41
N PHE A 297 18.56 -26.44 -0.80
CA PHE A 297 18.35 -26.90 -2.17
C PHE A 297 18.23 -25.74 -3.17
N TYR A 298 17.55 -24.67 -2.80
CA TYR A 298 17.32 -23.51 -3.66
C TYR A 298 18.61 -22.78 -4.03
N VAL A 299 19.54 -22.66 -3.09
CA VAL A 299 20.84 -21.98 -3.25
C VAL A 299 21.73 -22.68 -4.27
N MET A 300 21.49 -23.96 -4.59
CA MET A 300 22.21 -24.66 -5.65
C MET A 300 21.94 -24.05 -7.04
N PHE A 301 20.71 -23.55 -7.26
CA PHE A 301 20.28 -22.99 -8.55
C PHE A 301 20.33 -21.47 -8.58
N LYS A 302 20.06 -20.83 -7.44
CA LYS A 302 19.89 -19.39 -7.35
C LYS A 302 21.08 -18.72 -6.67
N LYS A 303 21.92 -18.05 -7.47
CA LYS A 303 23.08 -17.28 -6.97
C LYS A 303 22.87 -15.77 -6.99
N GLN A 304 21.96 -15.27 -7.82
CA GLN A 304 21.72 -13.84 -8.00
C GLN A 304 20.22 -13.54 -7.98
N LEU A 305 19.86 -12.41 -7.37
CA LEU A 305 18.49 -11.92 -7.36
C LEU A 305 18.16 -11.29 -8.73
N ALA A 306 17.62 -12.10 -9.62
CA ALA A 306 17.13 -11.70 -10.94
C ALA A 306 15.86 -12.47 -11.28
N CYS A 307 15.02 -11.95 -12.18
CA CYS A 307 13.88 -12.73 -12.66
C CYS A 307 14.40 -13.89 -13.51
N GLU A 308 13.99 -15.11 -13.18
CA GLU A 308 14.46 -16.30 -13.88
C GLU A 308 13.99 -16.32 -15.35
N SER A 309 14.90 -16.66 -16.25
CA SER A 309 14.66 -16.63 -17.69
C SER A 309 13.55 -17.59 -18.11
N TYR A 310 13.47 -18.77 -17.48
CA TYR A 310 12.45 -19.80 -17.78
C TYR A 310 11.01 -19.29 -17.59
N LEU A 311 10.82 -18.27 -16.75
CA LEU A 311 9.51 -17.66 -16.55
C LEU A 311 9.02 -16.89 -17.79
N THR A 312 9.89 -16.59 -18.75
CA THR A 312 9.52 -15.90 -19.99
C THR A 312 9.22 -16.88 -21.12
N PHE A 313 10.06 -17.89 -21.34
CA PHE A 313 10.01 -18.73 -22.55
C PHE A 313 9.28 -20.07 -22.39
N LEU A 314 9.16 -20.64 -21.18
CA LEU A 314 8.48 -21.93 -21.01
C LEU A 314 6.96 -21.80 -21.10
N SER A 315 6.26 -22.92 -21.33
CA SER A 315 4.80 -22.97 -21.17
C SER A 315 4.42 -22.91 -19.68
N TYR A 316 3.20 -22.46 -19.35
CA TYR A 316 2.79 -22.30 -17.96
C TYR A 316 2.89 -23.58 -17.09
N PRO A 317 2.50 -24.78 -17.57
CA PRO A 317 2.68 -26.01 -16.81
C PRO A 317 4.15 -26.31 -16.48
N LEU A 318 5.06 -26.07 -17.44
CA LEU A 318 6.49 -26.25 -17.26
C LEU A 318 7.08 -25.21 -16.30
N LYS A 319 6.65 -23.94 -16.38
CA LYS A 319 7.01 -22.90 -15.39
C LYS A 319 6.64 -23.33 -13.99
N GLN A 320 5.40 -23.80 -13.81
CA GLN A 320 4.89 -24.22 -12.50
C GLN A 320 5.66 -25.43 -11.95
N ALA A 321 5.92 -26.44 -12.78
CA ALA A 321 6.68 -27.62 -12.39
C ALA A 321 8.10 -27.25 -11.94
N LEU A 322 8.80 -26.43 -12.73
CA LEU A 322 10.17 -26.01 -12.42
C LEU A 322 10.25 -25.08 -11.20
N ALA A 323 9.32 -24.13 -11.08
CA ALA A 323 9.24 -23.25 -9.92
C ALA A 323 8.91 -24.04 -8.64
N SER A 324 8.02 -25.04 -8.73
CA SER A 324 7.69 -25.90 -7.59
C SER A 324 8.89 -26.76 -7.19
N PHE A 325 9.57 -27.36 -8.17
CA PHE A 325 10.80 -28.12 -7.94
C PHE A 325 11.85 -27.28 -7.20
N ARG A 326 12.11 -26.05 -7.66
CA ARG A 326 13.13 -25.17 -7.05
C ARG A 326 12.71 -24.63 -5.68
N CYS A 327 11.46 -24.23 -5.50
CA CYS A 327 11.02 -23.45 -4.31
C CYS A 327 10.31 -24.25 -3.22
N VAL A 328 9.91 -25.49 -3.48
CA VAL A 328 9.08 -26.29 -2.56
C VAL A 328 9.80 -27.52 -2.04
N LEU A 329 10.70 -28.12 -2.84
CA LEU A 329 11.47 -29.29 -2.43
C LEU A 329 12.58 -28.92 -1.44
N ARG A 330 12.82 -29.81 -0.47
CA ARG A 330 13.78 -29.59 0.63
C ARG A 330 15.09 -30.34 0.45
N SER A 331 15.07 -31.48 -0.22
CA SER A 331 16.24 -32.34 -0.47
C SER A 331 15.96 -33.26 -1.66
N PHE A 332 17.02 -33.72 -2.34
CA PHE A 332 16.94 -34.63 -3.48
C PHE A 332 16.65 -36.08 -3.04
N GLU A 333 17.18 -36.48 -1.88
CA GLU A 333 17.08 -37.84 -1.34
C GLU A 333 15.69 -38.16 -0.76
N GLU A 334 15.01 -37.21 -0.13
CA GLU A 334 13.68 -37.46 0.47
C GLU A 334 12.52 -37.39 -0.54
N ASN A 335 12.77 -37.02 -1.81
CA ASN A 335 11.70 -36.63 -2.74
C ASN A 335 11.82 -37.28 -4.13
N GLN A 336 12.35 -38.50 -4.24
CA GLN A 336 12.48 -39.22 -5.51
C GLN A 336 11.15 -39.32 -6.28
N GLU A 337 10.02 -39.57 -5.63
CA GLU A 337 8.70 -39.63 -6.29
C GLU A 337 8.26 -38.28 -6.91
N ASN A 338 8.55 -37.16 -6.24
CA ASN A 338 8.24 -35.82 -6.76
C ASN A 338 9.18 -35.45 -7.92
N ILE A 339 10.45 -35.89 -7.86
CA ILE A 339 11.41 -35.76 -8.97
C ILE A 339 10.95 -36.57 -10.16
N ILE A 340 10.50 -37.81 -9.96
CA ILE A 340 9.90 -38.66 -11.00
C ILE A 340 8.65 -37.98 -11.56
N HIS A 341 7.77 -37.42 -10.73
CA HIS A 341 6.58 -36.71 -11.21
C HIS A 341 6.91 -35.44 -12.00
N VAL A 342 7.88 -34.63 -11.57
CA VAL A 342 8.35 -33.44 -12.30
C VAL A 342 9.01 -33.85 -13.61
N THR A 343 9.90 -34.84 -13.59
CA THR A 343 10.58 -35.37 -14.77
C THR A 343 9.57 -35.98 -15.74
N PHE A 344 8.59 -36.75 -15.25
CA PHE A 344 7.51 -37.31 -16.04
C PHE A 344 6.58 -36.23 -16.59
N THR A 345 6.29 -35.18 -15.82
CA THR A 345 5.48 -34.03 -16.29
C THR A 345 6.23 -33.23 -17.36
N ILE A 346 7.54 -33.00 -17.18
CA ILE A 346 8.39 -32.35 -18.18
C ILE A 346 8.45 -33.23 -19.43
N SER A 347 8.77 -34.51 -19.30
CA SER A 347 8.83 -35.48 -20.41
C SER A 347 7.49 -35.63 -21.13
N LYS A 348 6.36 -35.71 -20.42
CA LYS A 348 5.02 -35.79 -21.01
C LYS A 348 4.66 -34.51 -21.78
N ASN A 349 5.00 -33.34 -21.25
CA ASN A 349 4.77 -32.07 -21.94
C ASN A 349 5.70 -31.87 -23.13
N VAL A 350 6.96 -32.32 -23.05
CA VAL A 350 7.90 -32.35 -24.18
C VAL A 350 7.42 -33.32 -25.26
N LEU A 351 6.93 -34.50 -24.88
CA LEU A 351 6.34 -35.47 -25.82
C LEU A 351 5.04 -34.94 -26.44
N GLN A 352 4.21 -34.22 -25.68
CA GLN A 352 3.00 -33.58 -26.21
C GLN A 352 3.32 -32.42 -27.15
N SER A 353 4.33 -31.59 -26.86
CA SER A 353 4.76 -30.52 -27.77
C SER A 353 5.39 -31.08 -29.05
N TYR A 354 6.17 -32.15 -28.94
CA TYR A 354 6.69 -32.89 -30.11
C TYR A 354 5.55 -33.48 -30.95
N ARG A 355 4.57 -34.15 -30.32
CA ARG A 355 3.41 -34.70 -31.02
C ARG A 355 2.61 -33.63 -31.74
N TRP A 356 2.34 -32.50 -31.07
CA TRP A 356 1.62 -31.35 -31.64
C TRP A 356 2.36 -30.70 -32.82
N ASN A 357 3.68 -30.56 -32.72
CA ASN A 357 4.50 -30.05 -33.83
C ASN A 357 4.50 -31.01 -35.02
N ARG A 358 4.53 -32.33 -34.78
CA ARG A 358 4.33 -33.35 -35.81
C ARG A 358 2.95 -33.26 -36.47
N THR A 359 1.89 -33.06 -35.68
CA THR A 359 0.53 -32.92 -36.24
C THR A 359 0.43 -31.67 -37.09
N LYS A 360 1.05 -30.55 -36.68
CA LYS A 360 1.12 -29.32 -37.48
C LYS A 360 1.99 -29.45 -38.74
N GLU A 361 3.05 -30.26 -38.72
CA GLU A 361 3.82 -30.58 -39.92
C GLU A 361 2.98 -31.43 -40.90
N VAL A 362 2.30 -32.46 -40.40
CA VAL A 362 1.38 -33.29 -41.20
C VAL A 362 0.24 -32.45 -41.76
N ASP A 363 -0.38 -31.58 -40.95
CA ASP A 363 -1.44 -30.67 -41.38
C ASP A 363 -0.92 -29.59 -42.35
N ARG A 364 0.35 -29.17 -42.26
CA ARG A 364 0.97 -28.26 -43.24
C ARG A 364 1.25 -28.96 -44.56
N THR A 365 1.69 -30.23 -44.54
CA THR A 365 1.83 -31.02 -45.77
C THR A 365 0.48 -31.33 -46.42
N VAL A 366 -0.57 -31.59 -45.62
CA VAL A 366 -1.94 -31.83 -46.11
C VAL A 366 -2.62 -30.54 -46.59
N ASN A 367 -2.36 -29.39 -45.95
CA ASN A 367 -2.88 -28.10 -46.38
C ASN A 367 -2.10 -27.47 -47.55
N ALA A 368 -0.82 -27.83 -47.76
CA ALA A 368 -0.07 -27.42 -48.95
C ALA A 368 -0.63 -28.09 -50.23
N THR A 369 -1.17 -29.31 -50.11
CA THR A 369 -1.90 -29.99 -51.20
C THR A 369 -3.32 -29.45 -51.42
N ASN A 370 -3.92 -28.76 -50.43
CA ASN A 370 -5.31 -28.29 -50.49
C ASN A 370 -5.46 -26.77 -50.71
N ARG A 371 -4.38 -26.01 -50.86
CA ARG A 371 -4.38 -24.53 -51.07
C ARG A 371 -4.05 -24.10 -52.50
N SER A 372 -4.49 -24.87 -53.49
CA SER A 372 -4.78 -24.37 -54.84
C SER A 372 -6.30 -24.23 -54.98
N GLY A 373 -6.88 -23.20 -54.36
CA GLY A 373 -8.33 -23.01 -54.38
C GLY A 373 -8.81 -21.82 -53.56
N THR A 374 -9.10 -20.73 -54.26
CA THR A 374 -10.07 -19.66 -53.95
C THR A 374 -9.77 -18.67 -52.81
N GLU A 375 -9.53 -17.44 -53.26
CA GLU A 375 -9.63 -16.16 -52.54
C GLU A 375 -11.09 -15.80 -52.21
N SER A 376 -11.30 -15.01 -51.15
CA SER A 376 -11.81 -13.62 -51.23
C SER A 376 -12.69 -13.18 -50.04
N SER A 377 -12.32 -12.01 -49.49
CA SER A 377 -13.20 -10.93 -48.94
C SER A 377 -14.03 -11.22 -47.66
N ASP A 378 -14.36 -10.30 -46.76
CA ASP A 378 -14.03 -8.89 -46.48
C ASP A 378 -14.58 -8.57 -45.06
N ARG A 379 -14.01 -7.54 -44.39
CA ARG A 379 -14.58 -6.59 -43.37
C ARG A 379 -15.63 -7.06 -42.34
N GLY A 380 -15.60 -6.73 -41.03
CA GLY A 380 -15.13 -5.55 -40.28
C GLY A 380 -15.99 -5.42 -38.98
N PRO A 381 -15.61 -4.56 -38.00
CA PRO A 381 -15.89 -4.78 -36.57
C PRO A 381 -17.00 -3.88 -35.95
N SER A 382 -17.66 -4.34 -34.87
CA SER A 382 -18.53 -3.48 -34.04
C SER A 382 -17.89 -3.11 -32.69
N GLN A 383 -17.75 -1.81 -32.47
CA GLN A 383 -17.34 -1.16 -31.23
C GLN A 383 -18.41 -1.27 -30.14
N TYR A 384 -18.02 -1.42 -28.87
CA TYR A 384 -18.85 -1.04 -27.73
C TYR A 384 -18.11 -0.13 -26.75
N ARG A 385 -18.90 0.83 -26.28
CA ARG A 385 -18.58 2.10 -25.65
C ARG A 385 -18.45 1.97 -24.13
N ILE A 386 -17.57 2.79 -23.58
CA ILE A 386 -17.27 2.99 -22.16
C ILE A 386 -18.49 3.55 -21.42
N HIS A 387 -18.78 3.03 -20.23
CA HIS A 387 -19.48 3.76 -19.17
C HIS A 387 -18.64 3.77 -17.89
N ASN A 388 -18.24 4.98 -17.50
CA ASN A 388 -17.71 5.36 -16.20
C ASN A 388 -18.84 5.36 -15.19
N GLU A 389 -18.60 4.85 -13.97
CA GLU A 389 -19.33 5.34 -12.81
C GLU A 389 -18.55 5.14 -11.49
N SER A 390 -18.82 6.05 -10.57
CA SER A 390 -17.94 6.58 -9.54
C SER A 390 -18.18 6.04 -8.13
N GLN A 391 -17.11 6.00 -7.33
CA GLN A 391 -16.98 6.37 -5.91
C GLN A 391 -18.09 6.04 -4.87
N ARG A 392 -17.71 5.48 -3.71
CA ARG A 392 -17.43 6.19 -2.41
C ARG A 392 -17.52 5.27 -1.18
N MET A 393 -16.75 5.62 -0.14
CA MET A 393 -16.85 5.21 1.28
C MET A 393 -17.22 6.41 2.18
N PRO A 394 -17.45 6.23 3.51
CA PRO A 394 -17.15 7.32 4.48
C PRO A 394 -16.84 6.98 5.96
N ILE A 395 -16.26 7.96 6.72
CA ILE A 395 -16.39 8.34 8.18
C ILE A 395 -16.09 9.89 8.31
N LEU A 396 -16.52 10.60 9.39
CA LEU A 396 -16.89 12.04 9.67
C LEU A 396 -16.26 13.26 9.04
N ILE A 397 -17.07 13.74 8.11
CA ILE A 397 -16.90 14.94 7.35
C ILE A 397 -18.27 15.62 7.39
N THR A 398 -18.35 16.84 7.90
CA THR A 398 -19.60 17.61 7.89
C THR A 398 -19.78 18.26 6.52
N LYS A 399 -20.67 17.73 5.67
CA LYS A 399 -20.96 18.27 4.33
C LYS A 399 -21.99 19.42 4.35
N PRO A 400 -21.65 20.64 3.93
CA PRO A 400 -22.64 21.62 3.48
C PRO A 400 -23.34 21.13 2.20
N ARG A 401 -24.68 21.10 2.15
CA ARG A 401 -25.43 20.82 0.91
C ARG A 401 -26.32 22.02 0.58
N ASN A 402 -26.06 22.68 -0.55
CA ASN A 402 -26.96 23.68 -1.11
C ASN A 402 -28.25 22.99 -1.61
N GLN A 403 -29.40 23.34 -1.04
CA GLN A 403 -30.69 23.03 -1.64
C GLN A 403 -31.08 24.12 -2.65
N LYS A 404 -31.28 23.73 -3.91
CA LYS A 404 -32.06 24.52 -4.87
C LYS A 404 -33.54 24.43 -4.48
N LYS A 405 -34.19 25.60 -4.47
CA LYS A 405 -35.61 25.84 -4.21
C LYS A 405 -36.51 24.98 -5.11
N GLN A 406 -37.57 24.41 -4.53
CA GLN A 406 -38.88 24.27 -5.17
C GLN A 406 -39.93 24.71 -4.14
N HIS A 407 -40.59 25.84 -4.44
CA HIS A 407 -41.81 26.31 -3.79
C HIS A 407 -42.98 26.11 -4.77
N GLU A 408 -44.18 26.06 -4.19
CA GLU A 408 -45.54 26.04 -4.78
C GLU A 408 -46.07 24.64 -5.15
N LYS A 409 -47.25 24.21 -4.68
CA LYS A 409 -48.50 24.95 -4.44
C LYS A 409 -49.37 24.28 -3.36
N ILE A 410 -49.89 25.10 -2.46
CA ILE A 410 -51.11 24.85 -1.69
C ILE A 410 -52.30 24.99 -2.64
N ARG A 411 -53.27 24.07 -2.58
CA ARG A 411 -54.70 24.38 -2.76
C ARG A 411 -55.57 23.25 -2.18
N SER A 412 -56.52 23.71 -1.35
CA SER A 412 -57.67 23.06 -0.69
C SER A 412 -57.39 21.90 0.24
#